data_AF-A0A9N7VBI4-F1
#
_entry.id   AF-A0A9N7VBI4-F1
#
_cell.length_a   1.000
_cell.length_b   1.000
_cell.length_c   1.000
_cell.angle_alpha   90.00
_cell.angle_beta   90.00
_cell.angle_gamma   90.00
#
_symmetry.space_group_name_H-M   'P 1'
#
loop_
_entity.id
_entity.type
_entity.pdbx_description
1 polymer ?
#
loop_
_entity_poly.entity_id
_entity_poly.type
_entity_poly.pdbx_seq_one_letter_code
_entity_poly.pdbx_strand_id
1 'polypeptide(L)'
;MISKQAHEKSYYYNVQPPPDQVGTTHVSVMDEDGLVVSATSTINQLFGGAIYSPRTGVILNNELADFCGRADSVRAGEQPPSSMTPAILELESGGLLVIGGSGGSLILSAVASSLINHLWLGMSLRDAIAAPIVYVDTNNDANFEPGFDKTVSDGLMGLGHKVGTWKYFLNVVNGLEKDKGCIVAVSDKRKFGVSSGY
;
A
#
# COMPACT_ATOMS: atom_id res chain seq x y z
N MET A 1 -21.24 -9.93 10.75
CA MET A 1 -22.24 -9.05 11.39
C MET A 1 -21.55 -7.70 11.59
N ILE A 2 -22.08 -6.60 11.04
CA ILE A 2 -21.44 -5.28 11.17
C ILE A 2 -21.94 -4.62 12.46
N SER A 3 -21.04 -4.28 13.37
CA SER A 3 -21.33 -3.61 14.65
C SER A 3 -21.74 -2.15 14.42
N LYS A 4 -22.54 -1.57 15.33
CA LYS A 4 -22.88 -0.13 15.34
C LYS A 4 -21.95 0.71 16.22
N GLN A 5 -20.87 0.13 16.73
CA GLN A 5 -19.89 0.78 17.59
C GLN A 5 -18.50 0.17 17.37
N ALA A 6 -17.46 0.97 17.60
CA ALA A 6 -16.08 0.49 17.70
C ALA A 6 -15.93 -0.43 18.92
N HIS A 7 -14.96 -1.34 18.86
CA HIS A 7 -14.66 -2.24 19.96
C HIS A 7 -13.46 -1.73 20.78
N GLU A 8 -13.42 -2.13 22.06
CA GLU A 8 -12.24 -1.90 22.90
C GLU A 8 -10.99 -2.58 22.33
N LYS A 9 -9.80 -2.06 22.65
CA LYS A 9 -8.53 -2.56 22.07
C LYS A 9 -8.33 -4.06 22.31
N SER A 10 -8.80 -4.58 23.44
CA SER A 10 -8.72 -6.00 23.82
C SER A 10 -9.57 -6.94 22.94
N TYR A 11 -10.50 -6.41 22.15
CA TYR A 11 -11.25 -7.19 21.18
C TYR A 11 -10.39 -7.65 20.01
N TYR A 12 -9.34 -6.88 19.70
CA TYR A 12 -8.47 -7.11 18.55
C TYR A 12 -7.18 -7.82 18.99
N TYR A 13 -6.68 -8.71 18.14
CA TYR A 13 -5.35 -9.29 18.32
C TYR A 13 -4.30 -8.39 17.68
N ASN A 14 -3.80 -7.43 18.47
CA ASN A 14 -2.85 -6.43 17.98
C ASN A 14 -1.40 -6.86 18.24
N VAL A 15 -0.55 -6.64 17.24
CA VAL A 15 0.91 -6.63 17.36
C VAL A 15 1.39 -5.18 17.41
N GLN A 16 2.49 -4.90 18.12
CA GLN A 16 3.09 -3.55 18.17
C GLN A 16 4.48 -3.56 17.54
N PRO A 17 4.56 -3.48 16.20
CA PRO A 17 5.82 -3.36 15.50
C PRO A 17 6.43 -1.97 15.64
N PRO A 18 7.73 -1.83 15.35
CA PRO A 18 8.36 -0.51 15.17
C PRO A 18 7.67 0.32 14.08
N PRO A 19 7.77 1.65 14.13
CA PRO A 19 7.24 2.53 13.08
C PRO A 19 7.87 2.24 11.72
N ASP A 20 7.05 2.22 10.68
CA ASP A 20 7.52 2.05 9.31
C ASP A 20 8.21 3.30 8.76
N GLN A 21 9.26 3.08 7.99
CA GLN A 21 9.87 4.10 7.15
C GLN A 21 9.85 3.62 5.69
N VAL A 22 9.75 4.55 4.74
CA VAL A 22 9.45 4.23 3.34
C VAL A 22 10.70 3.96 2.48
N GLY A 23 11.11 2.70 2.34
CA GLY A 23 12.17 2.25 1.42
C GLY A 23 11.69 1.42 0.22
N THR A 24 10.38 1.36 0.00
CA THR A 24 9.73 0.53 -1.03
C THR A 24 9.39 1.34 -2.28
N THR A 25 9.43 0.68 -3.44
CA THR A 25 8.91 1.17 -4.73
C THR A 25 8.09 0.09 -5.44
N HIS A 26 7.22 0.50 -6.37
CA HIS A 26 6.41 -0.40 -7.18
C HIS A 26 6.41 0.04 -8.65
N VAL A 27 6.45 -0.91 -9.58
CA VAL A 27 6.30 -0.66 -11.01
C VAL A 27 5.29 -1.64 -11.63
N SER A 28 4.47 -1.10 -12.53
CA SER A 28 3.58 -1.86 -13.41
C SER A 28 4.01 -1.63 -14.86
N VAL A 29 4.25 -2.69 -15.60
CA VAL A 29 4.77 -2.64 -16.98
C VAL A 29 3.92 -3.54 -17.88
N MET A 30 3.73 -3.10 -19.12
CA MET A 30 3.16 -3.88 -20.21
C MET A 30 4.02 -3.68 -21.45
N ASP A 31 4.28 -4.76 -22.20
CA ASP A 31 4.96 -4.68 -23.49
C ASP A 31 4.00 -4.80 -24.69
N GLU A 32 4.58 -4.75 -25.90
CA GLU A 32 3.84 -4.82 -27.17
C GLU A 32 3.18 -6.19 -27.42
N ASP A 33 3.77 -7.26 -26.90
CA ASP A 33 3.26 -8.63 -27.00
C ASP A 33 2.14 -8.90 -25.99
N GLY A 34 1.91 -7.97 -25.05
CA GLY A 34 0.89 -8.07 -24.01
C GLY A 34 1.36 -8.79 -22.76
N LEU A 35 2.67 -9.03 -22.58
CA LEU A 35 3.22 -9.45 -21.30
C LEU A 35 3.09 -8.31 -20.29
N VAL A 36 2.74 -8.68 -19.07
CA VAL A 36 2.52 -7.75 -17.97
C VAL A 36 3.36 -8.12 -16.75
N VAL A 37 3.86 -7.11 -16.06
CA VAL A 37 4.66 -7.27 -14.84
C VAL A 37 4.13 -6.32 -13.77
N SER A 38 3.83 -6.88 -12.59
CA SER A 38 3.58 -6.14 -11.35
C SER A 38 4.71 -6.46 -10.38
N ALA A 39 5.56 -5.50 -10.06
CA ALA A 39 6.75 -5.72 -9.25
C ALA A 39 6.90 -4.68 -8.14
N THR A 40 6.86 -5.15 -6.90
CA THR A 40 7.20 -4.35 -5.71
C THR A 40 8.59 -4.75 -5.23
N SER A 41 9.45 -3.77 -4.98
CA SER A 41 10.82 -4.00 -4.50
C SER A 41 11.17 -3.04 -3.37
N THR A 42 11.99 -3.50 -2.43
CA THR A 42 12.22 -2.81 -1.16
C THR A 42 13.60 -3.12 -0.59
N ILE A 43 14.08 -2.21 0.25
CA ILE A 43 15.18 -2.43 1.20
C ILE A 43 14.66 -2.25 2.65
N ASN A 44 13.36 -2.47 2.84
CA ASN A 44 12.53 -2.09 3.98
C ASN A 44 12.46 -0.57 4.20
N GLN A 45 13.29 -0.03 5.10
CA GLN A 45 13.26 1.38 5.48
C GLN A 45 13.98 2.27 4.46
N LEU A 46 13.83 3.59 4.58
CA LEU A 46 14.58 4.52 3.73
C LEU A 46 16.08 4.34 3.98
N PHE A 47 16.87 4.06 2.93
CA PHE A 47 18.27 3.61 3.03
C PHE A 47 18.50 2.29 3.77
N GLY A 48 17.45 1.48 3.95
CA GLY A 48 17.48 0.17 4.58
C GLY A 48 18.10 0.20 5.98
N GLY A 49 19.14 -0.60 6.19
CA GLY A 49 19.89 -0.59 7.45
C GLY A 49 20.81 0.62 7.64
N ALA A 50 20.82 1.59 6.72
CA ALA A 50 21.79 2.69 6.63
C ALA A 50 23.25 2.21 6.58
N ILE A 51 23.46 0.97 6.12
CA ILE A 51 24.76 0.33 5.92
C ILE A 51 24.94 0.11 4.43
N TYR A 52 26.12 0.46 3.91
CA TYR A 52 26.48 0.16 2.53
C TYR A 52 27.83 -0.54 2.47
N SER A 53 28.05 -1.30 1.41
CA SER A 53 29.33 -1.92 1.11
C SER A 53 30.32 -0.85 0.60
N PRO A 54 31.45 -0.59 1.28
CA PRO A 54 32.42 0.40 0.82
C PRO A 54 33.12 0.01 -0.49
N ARG A 55 33.02 -1.26 -0.91
CA ARG A 55 33.61 -1.75 -2.17
C ARG A 55 32.65 -1.63 -3.36
N THR A 56 31.35 -1.81 -3.14
CA THR A 56 30.35 -1.89 -4.23
C THR A 56 29.35 -0.75 -4.23
N GLY A 57 29.27 0.03 -3.15
CA GLY A 57 28.27 1.09 -2.98
C GLY A 57 26.85 0.59 -2.71
N VAL A 58 26.63 -0.73 -2.65
CA VAL A 58 25.30 -1.32 -2.45
C VAL A 58 24.84 -1.07 -1.01
N ILE A 59 23.64 -0.50 -0.88
CA ILE A 59 22.94 -0.30 0.39
C ILE A 59 22.26 -1.61 0.80
N LEU A 60 22.42 -2.00 2.05
CA LEU A 60 21.88 -3.24 2.60
C LEU A 60 20.49 -2.99 3.20
N ASN A 61 19.56 -3.91 2.93
CA ASN A 61 18.24 -3.89 3.54
C ASN A 61 18.30 -4.14 5.05
N ASN A 62 17.22 -3.80 5.75
CA ASN A 62 16.93 -4.22 7.11
C ASN A 62 15.61 -5.01 7.21
N GLU A 63 15.33 -5.89 6.25
CA GLU A 63 14.05 -6.58 6.12
C GLU A 63 13.69 -7.44 7.35
N LEU A 64 14.70 -8.00 8.03
CA LEU A 64 14.47 -8.81 9.23
C LEU A 64 13.85 -8.02 10.39
N ALA A 65 13.87 -6.68 10.34
CA ALA A 65 13.18 -5.83 11.31
C ALA A 65 11.65 -6.05 11.29
N ASP A 66 11.09 -6.61 10.22
CA ASP A 66 9.65 -6.85 10.12
C ASP A 66 9.17 -7.99 11.04
N PHE A 67 10.07 -8.84 11.53
CA PHE A 67 9.78 -9.77 12.61
C PHE A 67 9.59 -9.09 13.97
N CYS A 68 10.18 -7.91 14.19
CA CYS A 68 10.17 -7.24 15.50
C CYS A 68 8.73 -6.93 15.95
N GLY A 69 8.35 -7.47 17.11
CA GLY A 69 7.00 -7.30 17.66
C GLY A 69 5.92 -8.13 16.97
N ARG A 70 6.28 -8.94 15.95
CA ARG A 70 5.36 -9.82 15.20
C ARG A 70 5.67 -11.31 15.35
N ALA A 71 6.90 -11.66 15.75
CA ALA A 71 7.32 -13.04 15.98
C ALA A 71 8.14 -13.18 17.27
N ASP A 72 7.90 -14.27 18.01
CA ASP A 72 8.61 -14.59 19.25
C ASP A 72 9.97 -15.27 19.00
N SER A 73 10.16 -15.85 17.81
CA SER A 73 11.41 -16.51 17.40
C SER A 73 11.57 -16.43 15.90
N VAL A 74 12.82 -16.38 15.43
CA VAL A 74 13.18 -16.36 14.00
C VAL A 74 14.14 -17.51 13.71
N ARG A 75 13.90 -18.24 12.60
CA ARG A 75 14.74 -19.37 12.16
C ARG A 75 15.59 -19.00 10.95
N ALA A 76 16.71 -19.70 10.78
CA ALA A 76 17.54 -19.54 9.58
C ALA A 76 16.75 -19.89 8.32
N GLY A 77 16.80 -19.01 7.32
CA GLY A 77 16.06 -19.15 6.06
C GLY A 77 14.59 -18.70 6.13
N GLU A 78 14.10 -18.31 7.30
CA GLU A 78 12.75 -17.76 7.44
C GLU A 78 12.66 -16.35 6.82
N GLN A 79 11.53 -16.07 6.18
CA GLN A 79 11.27 -14.78 5.54
C GLN A 79 10.32 -13.95 6.41
N PRO A 80 10.60 -12.65 6.60
CA PRO A 80 9.72 -11.79 7.39
C PRO A 80 8.35 -11.61 6.72
N PRO A 81 7.29 -11.33 7.50
CA PRO A 81 6.00 -10.95 6.94
C PRO A 81 6.13 -9.66 6.13
N SER A 82 5.40 -9.58 5.01
CA SER A 82 5.44 -8.40 4.12
C SER A 82 4.04 -7.85 3.84
N SER A 83 3.95 -6.53 3.71
CA SER A 83 2.75 -5.83 3.24
C SER A 83 2.75 -5.55 1.74
N MET A 84 3.75 -6.03 0.98
CA MET A 84 3.78 -5.86 -0.47
C MET A 84 2.54 -6.51 -1.11
N THR A 85 1.88 -5.78 -2.00
CA THR A 85 0.67 -6.25 -2.70
C THR A 85 0.76 -6.02 -4.21
N PRO A 86 1.73 -6.64 -4.92
CA PRO A 86 1.71 -6.67 -6.38
C PRO A 86 0.58 -7.60 -6.85
N ALA A 87 -0.26 -7.12 -7.75
CA ALA A 87 -1.41 -7.85 -8.27
C ALA A 87 -1.56 -7.66 -9.78
N ILE A 88 -2.07 -8.70 -10.44
CA ILE A 88 -2.52 -8.70 -11.83
C ILE A 88 -3.93 -9.30 -11.80
N LEU A 89 -4.91 -8.58 -12.32
CA LEU A 89 -6.30 -8.97 -12.36
C LEU A 89 -6.73 -9.13 -13.81
N GLU A 90 -7.43 -10.23 -14.09
CA GLU A 90 -8.20 -10.40 -15.31
C GLU A 90 -9.61 -9.88 -15.07
N LEU A 91 -10.06 -8.96 -15.93
CA LEU A 91 -11.39 -8.38 -15.86
C LEU A 91 -12.40 -9.26 -16.60
N GLU A 92 -13.67 -9.19 -16.23
CA GLU A 92 -14.73 -9.95 -16.93
C GLU A 92 -14.83 -9.61 -18.43
N SER A 93 -14.35 -8.42 -18.83
CA SER A 93 -14.27 -8.01 -20.23
C SER A 93 -13.16 -8.71 -21.03
N GLY A 94 -12.29 -9.48 -20.36
CA GLY A 94 -11.03 -9.98 -20.92
C GLY A 94 -9.89 -8.95 -20.88
N GLY A 95 -10.11 -7.80 -20.24
CA GLY A 95 -9.08 -6.79 -19.98
C GLY A 95 -8.14 -7.19 -18.83
N LEU A 96 -7.07 -6.42 -18.65
CA LEU A 96 -6.09 -6.62 -17.59
C LEU A 96 -5.91 -5.36 -16.75
N LEU A 97 -5.78 -5.54 -15.44
CA LEU A 97 -5.36 -4.50 -14.50
C LEU A 97 -4.13 -4.96 -13.72
N VAL A 98 -3.04 -4.23 -13.85
CA VAL A 98 -1.73 -4.48 -13.24
C VAL A 98 -1.49 -3.40 -12.19
N ILE A 99 -1.48 -3.76 -10.92
CA ILE A 99 -1.48 -2.77 -9.83
C ILE A 99 -0.63 -3.23 -8.65
N GLY A 100 -0.11 -2.28 -7.91
CA GLY A 100 0.53 -2.52 -6.62
C GLY A 100 1.03 -1.21 -6.05
N GLY A 101 1.75 -1.29 -4.93
CA GLY A 101 2.12 -0.07 -4.22
C GLY A 101 3.34 -0.15 -3.34
N SER A 102 3.70 1.02 -2.82
CA SER A 102 4.76 1.22 -1.84
C SER A 102 4.27 2.10 -0.69
N GLY A 103 4.94 2.04 0.47
CA GLY A 103 4.52 2.80 1.65
C GLY A 103 4.44 1.99 2.94
N GLY A 104 5.15 0.85 3.04
CA GLY A 104 5.13 -0.03 4.21
C GLY A 104 3.73 -0.56 4.49
N SER A 105 3.29 -0.45 5.74
CA SER A 105 1.98 -0.88 6.21
C SER A 105 0.80 -0.21 5.50
N LEU A 106 1.02 0.93 4.83
CA LEU A 106 -0.03 1.60 4.06
C LEU A 106 -0.33 0.91 2.72
N ILE A 107 0.56 0.04 2.21
CA ILE A 107 0.44 -0.57 0.87
C ILE A 107 -0.89 -1.29 0.71
N LEU A 108 -1.24 -2.15 1.68
CA LEU A 108 -2.44 -2.97 1.60
C LEU A 108 -3.70 -2.09 1.54
N SER A 109 -3.83 -1.13 2.45
CA SER A 109 -4.97 -0.20 2.47
C SER A 109 -5.07 0.60 1.18
N ALA A 110 -3.94 1.10 0.65
CA ALA A 110 -3.94 1.92 -0.55
C ALA A 110 -4.33 1.14 -1.81
N VAL A 111 -3.77 -0.06 -1.99
CA VAL A 111 -4.11 -0.93 -3.13
C VAL A 111 -5.57 -1.39 -3.02
N ALA A 112 -6.02 -1.82 -1.84
CA ALA A 112 -7.40 -2.23 -1.61
C ALA A 112 -8.40 -1.09 -1.88
N SER A 113 -8.17 0.12 -1.33
CA SER A 113 -9.02 1.28 -1.59
C SER A 113 -9.04 1.65 -3.06
N SER A 114 -7.90 1.61 -3.76
CA SER A 114 -7.83 1.89 -5.20
C SER A 114 -8.66 0.89 -6.00
N LEU A 115 -8.56 -0.40 -5.68
CA LEU A 115 -9.34 -1.46 -6.34
C LEU A 115 -10.84 -1.32 -6.06
N ILE A 116 -11.23 -1.04 -4.81
CA ILE A 116 -12.64 -0.81 -4.44
C ILE A 116 -13.21 0.38 -5.22
N ASN A 117 -12.50 1.50 -5.20
CA ASN A 117 -12.90 2.72 -5.88
C ASN A 117 -13.08 2.51 -7.39
N HIS A 118 -12.14 1.82 -8.01
CA HIS A 118 -12.16 1.59 -9.45
C HIS A 118 -13.20 0.52 -9.85
N LEU A 119 -13.12 -0.68 -9.27
CA LEU A 119 -13.90 -1.83 -9.72
C LEU A 119 -15.36 -1.82 -9.22
N TRP A 120 -15.60 -1.33 -7.98
CA TRP A 120 -16.95 -1.32 -7.40
C TRP A 120 -17.63 0.04 -7.44
N LEU A 121 -16.88 1.13 -7.27
CA LEU A 121 -17.45 2.49 -7.26
C LEU A 121 -17.35 3.19 -8.62
N GLY A 122 -16.76 2.54 -9.62
CA GLY A 122 -16.74 3.01 -11.01
C GLY A 122 -15.87 4.24 -11.25
N MET A 123 -14.93 4.53 -10.34
CA MET A 123 -13.98 5.63 -10.53
C MET A 123 -12.98 5.30 -11.65
N SER A 124 -12.49 6.33 -12.35
CA SER A 124 -11.35 6.13 -13.25
C SER A 124 -10.14 5.62 -12.48
N LEU A 125 -9.27 4.81 -13.11
CA LEU A 125 -8.06 4.31 -12.43
C LEU A 125 -7.22 5.44 -11.81
N ARG A 126 -7.16 6.59 -12.50
CA ARG A 126 -6.46 7.79 -12.03
C ARG A 126 -7.07 8.33 -10.74
N ASP A 127 -8.39 8.51 -10.72
CA ASP A 127 -9.08 9.09 -9.57
C ASP A 127 -9.13 8.11 -8.40
N ALA A 128 -9.27 6.81 -8.69
CA ALA A 128 -9.25 5.74 -7.70
C ALA A 128 -7.93 5.69 -6.91
N ILE A 129 -6.79 5.81 -7.62
CA ILE A 129 -5.45 5.88 -7.02
C ILE A 129 -5.24 7.20 -6.28
N ALA A 130 -5.73 8.31 -6.83
CA ALA A 130 -5.57 9.64 -6.23
C ALA A 130 -6.46 9.85 -4.99
N ALA A 131 -7.49 9.03 -4.80
CA ALA A 131 -8.41 9.14 -3.68
C ALA A 131 -7.66 9.06 -2.32
N PRO A 132 -7.99 9.91 -1.34
CA PRO A 132 -7.45 9.82 0.01
C PRO A 132 -7.84 8.50 0.68
N ILE A 133 -6.92 7.92 1.47
CA ILE A 133 -7.17 6.65 2.17
C ILE A 133 -7.47 6.84 3.66
N VAL A 134 -8.09 5.82 4.25
CA VAL A 134 -8.08 5.59 5.70
C VAL A 134 -7.16 4.42 6.01
N TYR A 135 -6.27 4.60 6.99
CA TYR A 135 -5.35 3.58 7.49
C TYR A 135 -5.59 3.34 8.97
N VAL A 136 -5.85 2.10 9.36
CA VAL A 136 -5.99 1.73 10.77
C VAL A 136 -4.65 1.20 11.25
N ASP A 137 -4.07 1.87 12.25
CA ASP A 137 -2.77 1.49 12.78
C ASP A 137 -2.86 0.37 13.83
N THR A 138 -1.71 -0.01 14.38
CA THR A 138 -1.57 -1.09 15.36
C THR A 138 -2.19 -0.77 16.73
N ASN A 139 -2.61 0.48 16.97
CA ASN A 139 -3.40 0.87 18.13
C ASN A 139 -4.91 0.79 17.87
N ASN A 140 -5.32 0.42 16.65
CA ASN A 140 -6.68 0.51 16.11
C ASN A 140 -7.18 1.95 15.98
N ASP A 141 -6.26 2.91 15.89
CA ASP A 141 -6.62 4.29 15.63
C ASP A 141 -6.74 4.49 14.11
N ALA A 142 -7.81 5.16 13.68
CA ALA A 142 -8.06 5.49 12.29
C ALA A 142 -7.28 6.74 11.90
N ASN A 143 -6.42 6.61 10.90
CA ASN A 143 -5.61 7.68 10.34
C ASN A 143 -6.16 8.04 8.96
N PHE A 144 -6.47 9.32 8.77
CA PHE A 144 -7.08 9.81 7.54
C PHE A 144 -6.07 10.64 6.75
N GLU A 145 -5.94 10.34 5.48
CA GLU A 145 -5.08 11.12 4.59
C GLU A 145 -5.62 12.56 4.41
N PRO A 146 -4.76 13.58 4.24
CA PRO A 146 -5.22 14.92 3.93
C PRO A 146 -6.18 14.96 2.74
N GLY A 147 -7.34 15.60 2.94
CA GLY A 147 -8.41 15.66 1.93
C GLY A 147 -9.45 14.54 2.03
N PHE A 148 -9.32 13.60 2.98
CA PHE A 148 -10.34 12.59 3.24
C PHE A 148 -11.69 13.22 3.63
N ASP A 149 -12.79 12.55 3.26
CA ASP A 149 -14.14 13.06 3.49
C ASP A 149 -14.42 13.22 5.00
N LYS A 150 -14.68 14.47 5.40
CA LYS A 150 -14.91 14.84 6.79
C LYS A 150 -16.21 14.25 7.35
N THR A 151 -17.24 14.11 6.54
CA THR A 151 -18.51 13.50 6.94
C THR A 151 -18.27 12.04 7.33
N VAL A 152 -17.45 11.33 6.56
CA VAL A 152 -17.08 9.94 6.86
C VAL A 152 -16.21 9.87 8.11
N SER A 153 -15.17 10.70 8.24
CA SER A 153 -14.31 10.67 9.43
C SER A 153 -15.07 11.04 10.70
N ASP A 154 -15.94 12.05 10.66
CA ASP A 154 -16.76 12.48 11.79
C ASP A 154 -17.77 11.39 12.17
N GLY A 155 -18.35 10.70 11.18
CA GLY A 155 -19.22 9.54 11.40
C GLY A 155 -18.49 8.40 12.11
N LEU A 156 -17.26 8.06 11.68
CA LEU A 156 -16.45 7.04 12.34
C LEU A 156 -16.10 7.42 13.79
N MET A 157 -15.76 8.69 14.05
CA MET A 157 -15.55 9.18 15.42
C MET A 157 -16.84 9.07 16.27
N GLY A 158 -18.00 9.36 15.68
CA GLY A 158 -19.30 9.19 16.33
C GLY A 158 -19.63 7.73 16.68
N LEU A 159 -19.07 6.76 15.95
CA LEU A 159 -19.16 5.33 16.26
C LEU A 159 -18.13 4.87 17.32
N GLY A 160 -17.23 5.76 17.77
CA GLY A 160 -16.23 5.49 18.80
C GLY A 160 -14.83 5.16 18.27
N HIS A 161 -14.58 5.29 16.96
CA HIS A 161 -13.22 5.17 16.43
C HIS A 161 -12.36 6.34 16.90
N LYS A 162 -11.12 6.04 17.30
CA LYS A 162 -10.13 7.05 17.69
C LYS A 162 -9.34 7.50 16.47
N VAL A 163 -8.94 8.76 16.47
CA VAL A 163 -8.09 9.32 15.42
C VAL A 163 -6.63 9.12 15.80
N GLY A 164 -5.85 8.54 14.90
CA GLY A 164 -4.43 8.31 15.12
C GLY A 164 -3.59 9.57 14.85
N THR A 165 -2.27 9.41 14.96
CA THR A 165 -1.32 10.54 14.84
C THR A 165 -0.41 10.44 13.61
N TRP A 166 -0.78 9.61 12.63
CA TRP A 166 0.00 9.39 11.42
C TRP A 166 0.09 10.66 10.58
N LYS A 167 1.31 11.16 10.36
CA LYS A 167 1.53 12.48 9.74
C LYS A 167 1.73 12.44 8.23
N TYR A 168 2.36 11.39 7.72
CA TYR A 168 2.84 11.34 6.33
C TYR A 168 2.25 10.14 5.60
N PHE A 169 1.46 10.43 4.57
CA PHE A 169 0.84 9.45 3.69
C PHE A 169 1.70 9.32 2.44
N LEU A 170 2.59 8.32 2.46
CA LEU A 170 3.51 8.00 1.38
C LEU A 170 3.13 6.67 0.70
N ASN A 171 1.84 6.32 0.79
CA ASN A 171 1.18 5.27 0.04
C ASN A 171 1.13 5.63 -1.44
N VAL A 172 2.02 5.06 -2.24
CA VAL A 172 2.00 5.21 -3.70
C VAL A 172 1.42 3.96 -4.30
N VAL A 173 0.43 4.12 -5.17
CA VAL A 173 -0.11 3.04 -6.00
C VAL A 173 0.21 3.33 -7.46
N ASN A 174 0.96 2.45 -8.12
CA ASN A 174 1.15 2.54 -9.57
C ASN A 174 0.31 1.45 -10.24
N GLY A 175 -0.34 1.82 -11.35
CA GLY A 175 -1.31 0.97 -12.01
C GLY A 175 -1.26 1.11 -13.53
N LEU A 176 -1.56 0.02 -14.22
CA LEU A 176 -1.77 -0.02 -15.66
C LEU A 176 -3.02 -0.85 -15.94
N GLU A 177 -3.91 -0.33 -16.76
CA GLU A 177 -5.11 -1.01 -17.22
C GLU A 177 -5.09 -1.10 -18.75
N LYS A 178 -5.43 -2.28 -19.28
CA LYS A 178 -5.75 -2.48 -20.70
C LYS A 178 -7.14 -3.06 -20.80
N ASP A 179 -8.09 -2.28 -21.27
CA ASP A 179 -9.46 -2.72 -21.51
C ASP A 179 -9.98 -2.19 -22.85
N LYS A 180 -10.68 -3.04 -23.61
CA LYS A 180 -11.31 -2.69 -24.90
C LYS A 180 -10.39 -1.92 -25.87
N GLY A 181 -9.12 -2.30 -25.90
CA GLY A 181 -8.11 -1.69 -26.79
C GLY A 181 -7.54 -0.35 -26.30
N CYS A 182 -7.98 0.16 -25.15
CA CYS A 182 -7.41 1.34 -24.51
C CYS A 182 -6.40 0.93 -23.43
N ILE A 183 -5.29 1.65 -23.34
CA ILE A 183 -4.29 1.47 -22.28
C ILE A 183 -4.25 2.73 -21.43
N VAL A 184 -4.35 2.58 -20.12
CA VAL A 184 -4.26 3.66 -19.13
C VAL A 184 -3.18 3.31 -18.13
N ALA A 185 -2.12 4.11 -18.08
CA ALA A 185 -1.05 3.98 -17.10
C ALA A 185 -1.07 5.17 -16.14
N VAL A 186 -1.07 4.88 -14.84
CA VAL A 186 -1.15 5.86 -13.76
C VAL A 186 0.01 5.67 -12.81
N SER A 187 0.75 6.76 -12.58
CA SER A 187 1.67 6.85 -11.44
C SER A 187 1.10 7.79 -10.39
N ASP A 188 1.15 7.38 -9.13
CA ASP A 188 0.69 8.18 -8.01
C ASP A 188 1.57 9.43 -7.83
N LYS A 189 0.92 10.58 -7.67
CA LYS A 189 1.58 11.88 -7.51
C LYS A 189 2.26 12.04 -6.15
N ARG A 190 1.93 11.23 -5.14
CA ARG A 190 2.48 11.35 -3.76
C ARG A 190 4.01 11.22 -3.68
N LYS A 191 4.66 10.52 -4.62
CA LYS A 191 6.13 10.48 -4.76
C LYS A 191 6.63 11.05 -6.08
N PHE A 192 5.83 11.88 -6.75
CA PHE A 192 6.20 12.55 -8.01
C PHE A 192 6.61 11.58 -9.14
N GLY A 193 6.08 10.36 -9.11
CA GLY A 193 6.27 9.39 -10.19
C GLY A 193 5.55 9.83 -11.47
N VAL A 194 5.94 9.24 -12.59
CA VAL A 194 5.39 9.55 -13.91
C VAL A 194 5.14 8.24 -14.64
N SER A 195 3.99 8.12 -15.30
CA SER A 195 3.75 7.05 -16.26
C SER A 195 4.25 7.47 -17.66
N SER A 196 4.83 6.52 -18.39
CA SER A 196 5.32 6.73 -19.75
C SER A 196 5.06 5.48 -20.59
N GLY A 197 4.90 5.66 -21.89
CA GLY A 197 4.72 4.59 -22.86
C GLY A 197 5.31 4.99 -24.23
N TYR A 198 5.31 4.05 -25.16
CA TYR A 198 5.77 4.22 -26.54
C TYR A 198 4.73 3.65 -27.52
#